data_AF-X1MP42-F1
#
_entry.id   AF-X1MP42-F1
#
_cell.length_a   1.000
_cell.length_b   1.000
_cell.length_c   1.000
_cell.angle_alpha   90.00
_cell.angle_beta   90.00
_cell.angle_gamma   90.00
#
_symmetry.space_group_name_H-M   'P 1'
#
loop_
_entity.id
_entity.type
_entity.pdbx_description
1 polymer ?
#
loop_
_entity_poly.entity_id
_entity_poly.type
_entity_poly.pdbx_seq_one_letter_code
_entity_poly.pdbx_strand_id
1 'polypeptide(L)'
;YEFEDTFIKGLGTTESKDFLGIDGMVVVHSAWAASTAYSLGDFVHATTFNGFRYECTTAGTSGAAEPTWPLVEGATVDDGTVTWTCRRSQLVIQDSAGDPTNGGTLTLAKLDGLIDKIRGGKPDMFLMSRRSRRKLNALIRAAGSGMMETDRDKWGNFVQLWDGIPIGISDWISDAQTVGSSTDCSTIYVMQFGEGALCGLTAPGHLTVEPVGQLESKDATRTRIKWYVSLALFSEVKLTMLIGVRD
;
A
#
# COMPACT_ATOMS: atom_id res chain seq x y z
N TYR A 1 7.24 -10.63 30.30
CA TYR A 1 5.85 -10.21 30.03
C TYR A 1 5.87 -9.50 28.70
N GLU A 2 5.89 -10.27 27.61
CA GLU A 2 6.30 -9.81 26.28
C GLU A 2 5.12 -9.35 25.39
N PHE A 3 3.89 -9.50 25.90
CA PHE A 3 2.66 -9.15 25.19
C PHE A 3 2.40 -7.63 25.17
N GLU A 4 2.90 -6.89 26.16
CA GLU A 4 2.74 -5.43 26.25
C GLU A 4 3.78 -4.68 25.39
N ASP A 5 4.97 -5.26 25.16
CA ASP A 5 6.02 -4.62 24.36
C ASP A 5 5.73 -4.66 22.86
N THR A 6 5.05 -5.69 22.34
CA THR A 6 4.72 -5.79 20.90
C THR A 6 3.53 -4.90 20.50
N PHE A 7 2.55 -4.71 21.39
CA PHE A 7 1.33 -3.96 21.07
C PHE A 7 1.48 -2.44 21.29
N ILE A 8 2.35 -2.00 22.21
CA ILE A 8 2.48 -0.57 22.60
C ILE A 8 3.72 0.10 22.01
N LYS A 9 4.85 -0.62 21.80
CA LYS A 9 6.11 0.01 21.36
C LYS A 9 6.40 -0.08 19.85
N GLY A 10 5.62 -0.82 19.08
CA GLY A 10 5.79 -0.89 17.62
C GLY A 10 7.19 -1.34 17.16
N LEU A 11 7.93 -2.04 18.03
CA LEU A 11 9.20 -2.69 17.69
C LEU A 11 8.87 -4.16 17.47
N GLY A 12 8.72 -4.54 16.21
CA GLY A 12 8.75 -5.94 15.81
C GLY A 12 10.04 -6.56 16.32
N THR A 13 9.93 -7.68 17.04
CA THR A 13 11.08 -8.51 17.38
C THR A 13 11.72 -8.97 16.07
N THR A 14 13.05 -8.87 15.96
CA THR A 14 13.86 -8.97 14.73
C THR A 14 13.78 -10.31 13.96
N GLU A 15 12.87 -11.21 14.32
CA GLU A 15 12.61 -12.48 13.63
C GLU A 15 11.12 -12.90 13.61
N SER A 16 10.17 -12.01 13.93
CA SER A 16 8.79 -12.26 13.49
C SER A 16 8.76 -12.19 11.97
N LYS A 17 8.04 -13.12 11.31
CA LYS A 17 7.56 -12.87 9.95
C LYS A 17 6.59 -11.71 10.07
N ASP A 18 7.12 -10.49 10.11
CA ASP A 18 6.38 -9.27 10.15
C ASP A 18 5.45 -9.34 8.95
N PHE A 19 4.18 -9.59 9.25
CA PHE A 19 3.15 -9.52 8.24
C PHE A 19 3.23 -8.09 7.74
N LEU A 20 3.73 -7.91 6.51
CA LEU A 20 3.91 -6.60 5.87
C LEU A 20 2.57 -5.86 5.68
N GLY A 21 1.47 -6.37 6.23
CA GLY A 21 0.19 -5.69 6.23
C GLY A 21 -0.36 -5.54 4.82
N ILE A 22 -1.15 -4.48 4.66
CA ILE A 22 -1.58 -3.99 3.36
C ILE A 22 -0.41 -3.45 2.51
N ASP A 23 0.72 -3.09 3.15
CA ASP A 23 1.90 -2.53 2.50
C ASP A 23 2.61 -3.58 1.64
N GLY A 24 2.74 -4.80 2.14
CA GLY A 24 3.30 -5.93 1.38
C GLY A 24 2.36 -6.53 0.33
N MET A 25 1.08 -6.10 0.28
CA MET A 25 0.13 -6.57 -0.74
C MET A 25 0.30 -5.84 -2.07
N VAL A 26 0.91 -4.66 -2.06
CA VAL A 26 1.35 -3.98 -3.28
C VAL A 26 2.88 -3.97 -3.28
N VAL A 27 3.49 -4.73 -4.17
CA VAL A 27 4.95 -4.85 -4.21
C VAL A 27 5.56 -3.65 -4.93
N VAL A 28 6.53 -3.00 -4.28
CA VAL A 28 7.43 -2.03 -4.91
C VAL A 28 8.57 -2.80 -5.56
N HIS A 29 8.62 -2.78 -6.90
CA HIS A 29 9.69 -3.41 -7.68
C HIS A 29 10.94 -2.52 -7.72
N SER A 30 12.10 -3.08 -8.03
CA SER A 30 13.34 -2.31 -8.19
C SER A 30 13.38 -1.56 -9.53
N ALA A 31 14.13 -0.47 -9.57
CA ALA A 31 14.43 0.22 -10.83
C ALA A 31 15.24 -0.69 -11.77
N TRP A 32 15.05 -0.51 -13.07
CA TRP A 32 15.87 -1.13 -14.10
C TRP A 32 17.35 -0.76 -13.93
N ALA A 33 18.24 -1.73 -14.14
CA ALA A 33 19.68 -1.56 -14.10
C ALA A 33 20.32 -2.03 -15.41
N ALA A 34 21.28 -1.27 -15.92
CA ALA A 34 22.01 -1.59 -17.15
C ALA A 34 22.89 -2.82 -16.98
N SER A 35 23.05 -3.61 -18.05
CA SER A 35 23.95 -4.78 -18.11
C SER A 35 23.75 -5.77 -16.95
N THR A 36 22.50 -5.90 -16.49
CA THR A 36 22.13 -6.73 -15.33
C THR A 36 21.40 -7.97 -15.81
N ALA A 37 21.71 -9.13 -15.21
CA ALA A 37 21.04 -10.38 -15.54
C ALA A 37 19.68 -10.45 -14.84
N TYR A 38 18.63 -10.75 -15.61
CA TYR A 38 17.26 -10.92 -15.15
C TYR A 38 16.74 -12.31 -15.52
N SER A 39 16.03 -12.92 -14.59
CA SER A 39 15.37 -14.22 -14.73
C SER A 39 13.92 -14.06 -15.20
N LEU A 40 13.35 -15.13 -15.75
CA LEU A 40 11.94 -15.16 -16.14
C LEU A 40 11.05 -14.88 -14.92
N GLY A 41 10.13 -13.93 -15.06
CA GLY A 41 9.21 -13.51 -14.00
C GLY A 41 9.74 -12.41 -13.08
N ASP A 42 10.97 -11.94 -13.27
CA ASP A 42 11.47 -10.75 -12.57
C ASP A 42 10.71 -9.50 -12.99
N PHE A 43 10.48 -8.60 -12.05
CA PHE A 43 9.81 -7.33 -12.31
C PHE A 43 10.75 -6.14 -12.07
N VAL A 44 10.70 -5.18 -12.98
CA VAL A 44 11.38 -3.88 -12.83
C VAL A 44 10.41 -2.74 -13.12
N HIS A 45 10.78 -1.52 -12.72
CA HIS A 45 10.17 -0.32 -13.27
C HIS A 45 11.23 0.54 -13.98
N ALA A 46 10.77 1.42 -14.85
CA ALA A 46 11.61 2.42 -15.52
C ALA A 46 12.38 3.27 -14.50
N THR A 47 13.61 3.68 -14.81
CA THR A 47 14.42 4.53 -13.92
C THR A 47 13.68 5.81 -13.54
N THR A 48 12.98 6.42 -14.50
CA THR A 48 11.91 7.38 -14.26
C THR A 48 10.58 6.64 -14.26
N PHE A 49 9.93 6.57 -13.10
CA PHE A 49 8.70 5.80 -12.92
C PHE A 49 7.57 6.36 -13.80
N ASN A 50 7.18 5.56 -14.79
CA ASN A 50 6.15 5.91 -15.76
C ASN A 50 4.75 5.36 -15.40
N GLY A 51 4.58 4.82 -14.19
CA GLY A 51 3.30 4.27 -13.73
C GLY A 51 3.01 2.83 -14.15
N PHE A 52 4.00 2.14 -14.74
CA PHE A 52 3.94 0.73 -15.14
C PHE A 52 5.08 -0.08 -14.52
N ARG A 53 4.92 -1.40 -14.51
CA ARG A 53 5.95 -2.37 -14.14
C ARG A 53 6.20 -3.28 -15.34
N TYR A 54 7.40 -3.82 -15.46
CA TYR A 54 7.84 -4.59 -16.61
C TYR A 54 8.26 -5.97 -16.15
N GLU A 55 7.54 -6.99 -16.64
CA GLU A 55 7.81 -8.39 -16.34
C GLU A 55 8.81 -8.94 -17.36
N CYS A 56 9.88 -9.56 -16.89
CA CYS A 56 10.81 -10.29 -17.73
C CYS A 56 10.11 -11.55 -18.27
N THR A 57 9.78 -11.53 -19.56
CA THR A 57 9.16 -12.68 -20.26
C THR A 57 10.15 -13.52 -21.04
N THR A 58 11.35 -12.99 -21.30
CA THR A 58 12.50 -13.74 -21.83
C THR A 58 13.70 -13.41 -20.96
N ALA A 59 14.23 -14.40 -20.25
CA ALA A 59 15.41 -14.24 -19.39
C ALA A 59 16.66 -13.87 -20.21
N GLY A 60 17.52 -13.03 -19.63
CA GLY A 60 18.71 -12.54 -20.31
C GLY A 60 19.43 -11.45 -19.52
N THR A 61 20.30 -10.72 -20.20
CA THR A 61 20.97 -9.51 -19.70
C THR A 61 20.37 -8.27 -20.35
N SER A 62 20.01 -7.28 -19.53
CA SER A 62 19.53 -5.97 -19.98
C SER A 62 20.59 -5.24 -20.81
N GLY A 63 20.14 -4.30 -21.65
CA GLY A 63 21.00 -3.48 -22.46
C GLY A 63 21.93 -2.56 -21.66
N ALA A 64 22.89 -1.96 -22.36
CA ALA A 64 23.76 -0.94 -21.78
C ALA A 64 23.06 0.42 -21.59
N ALA A 65 21.92 0.63 -22.28
CA ALA A 65 21.08 1.81 -22.18
C ALA A 65 19.62 1.38 -22.00
N GLU A 66 18.87 2.18 -21.24
CA GLU A 66 17.49 1.88 -20.92
C GLU A 66 16.60 1.89 -22.18
N PRO A 67 15.73 0.89 -22.37
CA PRO A 67 14.82 0.85 -23.51
C PRO A 67 13.74 1.92 -23.41
N THR A 68 13.14 2.29 -24.55
CA THR A 68 11.93 3.11 -24.54
C THR A 68 10.75 2.26 -24.09
N TRP A 69 10.29 2.50 -22.88
CA TRP A 69 9.27 1.67 -22.24
C TRP A 69 7.88 1.84 -22.86
N PRO A 70 7.20 0.73 -23.24
CA PRO A 70 5.83 0.80 -23.70
C PRO A 70 4.88 1.17 -22.54
N LEU A 71 3.88 2.00 -22.86
CA LEU A 71 2.84 2.48 -21.93
C LEU A 71 1.49 1.76 -22.11
N VAL A 72 1.46 0.72 -22.95
CA VAL A 72 0.27 -0.10 -23.22
C VAL A 72 0.47 -1.45 -22.55
N GLU A 73 -0.50 -1.86 -21.74
CA GLU A 73 -0.48 -3.15 -21.06
C GLU A 73 -0.44 -4.30 -22.05
N GLY A 74 0.47 -5.26 -21.83
CA GLY A 74 0.69 -6.41 -22.71
C GLY A 74 1.63 -6.15 -23.89
N ALA A 75 2.05 -4.91 -24.13
CA ALA A 75 3.08 -4.62 -25.14
C ALA A 75 4.47 -5.09 -24.66
N THR A 76 5.29 -5.55 -25.61
CA THR A 76 6.63 -6.06 -25.33
C THR A 76 7.72 -5.11 -25.82
N VAL A 77 8.86 -5.09 -25.14
CA VAL A 77 10.07 -4.38 -25.58
C VAL A 77 11.29 -5.26 -25.36
N ASP A 78 12.16 -5.32 -26.37
CA ASP A 78 13.44 -6.02 -26.27
C ASP A 78 14.50 -5.07 -25.73
N ASP A 79 15.28 -5.55 -24.78
CA ASP A 79 16.31 -4.83 -24.05
C ASP A 79 17.56 -5.71 -23.91
N GLY A 80 18.48 -5.55 -24.86
CA GLY A 80 19.64 -6.43 -24.99
C GLY A 80 19.21 -7.86 -25.37
N THR A 81 19.25 -8.77 -24.40
CA THR A 81 18.80 -10.17 -24.57
C THR A 81 17.56 -10.50 -23.73
N VAL A 82 17.06 -9.54 -22.95
CA VAL A 82 15.81 -9.65 -22.19
C VAL A 82 14.65 -9.13 -23.02
N THR A 83 13.49 -9.77 -22.93
CA THR A 83 12.23 -9.21 -23.44
C THR A 83 11.32 -8.90 -22.26
N TRP A 84 10.91 -7.64 -22.16
CA TRP A 84 10.02 -7.14 -21.12
C TRP A 84 8.58 -7.05 -21.63
N THR A 85 7.62 -7.46 -20.81
CA THR A 85 6.18 -7.25 -21.05
C THR A 85 5.65 -6.20 -20.09
N CYS A 86 4.97 -5.17 -20.62
CA CYS A 86 4.36 -4.12 -19.83
C CYS A 86 3.18 -4.65 -19.01
N ARG A 87 3.23 -4.46 -17.70
CA ARG A 87 2.17 -4.78 -16.74
C ARG A 87 1.75 -3.52 -16.00
N ARG A 88 0.49 -3.45 -15.60
CA ARG A 88 -0.01 -2.34 -14.79
C ARG A 88 0.68 -2.34 -13.42
N SER A 89 1.06 -1.16 -12.94
CA SER A 89 1.49 -0.97 -11.56
C SER A 89 0.32 -0.45 -10.71
N GLN A 90 0.11 -1.09 -9.56
CA GLN A 90 -0.80 -0.65 -8.49
C GLN A 90 -0.15 0.39 -7.57
N LEU A 91 1.13 0.67 -7.78
CA LEU A 91 1.87 1.70 -7.08
C LEU A 91 1.70 3.05 -7.79
N VAL A 92 1.35 4.08 -7.04
CA VAL A 92 1.50 5.47 -7.47
C VAL A 92 2.55 6.11 -6.58
N ILE A 93 3.45 6.86 -7.20
CA ILE A 93 4.51 7.58 -6.48
C ILE A 93 4.16 9.07 -6.45
N GLN A 94 4.40 9.66 -5.29
CA GLN A 94 4.12 11.05 -5.04
C GLN A 94 5.29 11.94 -5.46
N ASP A 95 5.44 12.14 -6.76
CA ASP A 95 6.24 13.22 -7.32
C ASP A 95 5.54 13.82 -8.56
N SER A 96 5.68 15.13 -8.74
CA SER A 96 5.32 15.88 -9.95
C SER A 96 6.13 15.49 -11.19
N ALA A 97 7.26 14.78 -11.05
CA ALA A 97 8.11 14.34 -12.17
C ALA A 97 8.30 12.82 -12.30
N GLY A 98 7.72 12.00 -11.42
CA GLY A 98 7.78 10.54 -11.55
C GLY A 98 9.11 9.92 -11.13
N ASP A 99 9.91 10.58 -10.29
CA ASP A 99 11.12 9.95 -9.73
C ASP A 99 10.77 9.10 -8.49
N PRO A 100 11.02 7.77 -8.49
CA PRO A 100 10.85 6.90 -7.31
C PRO A 100 11.85 7.19 -6.17
N THR A 101 12.80 8.10 -6.38
CA THR A 101 13.93 8.32 -5.47
C THR A 101 13.57 9.13 -4.23
N ASN A 102 12.46 9.89 -4.19
CA ASN A 102 12.12 10.73 -3.02
C ASN A 102 10.62 10.95 -2.83
N GLY A 103 10.21 11.24 -1.59
CA GLY A 103 8.85 11.66 -1.28
C GLY A 103 8.61 13.13 -1.63
N GLY A 104 7.43 13.44 -2.18
CA GLY A 104 6.99 14.79 -2.54
C GLY A 104 5.95 15.37 -1.58
N THR A 105 5.34 16.50 -1.94
CA THR A 105 4.19 17.10 -1.22
C THR A 105 2.87 16.71 -1.87
N LEU A 106 1.88 16.26 -1.09
CA LEU A 106 0.58 15.79 -1.60
C LEU A 106 -0.08 16.80 -2.55
N THR A 107 -0.66 16.32 -3.65
CA THR A 107 -1.46 17.15 -4.58
C THR A 107 -2.83 16.50 -4.84
N LEU A 108 -3.85 17.32 -5.12
CA LEU A 108 -5.23 16.84 -5.35
C LEU A 108 -5.31 15.93 -6.59
N ALA A 109 -4.61 16.28 -7.67
CA ALA A 109 -4.55 15.48 -8.89
C ALA A 109 -4.00 14.05 -8.67
N LYS A 110 -3.15 13.85 -7.65
CA LYS A 110 -2.64 12.53 -7.30
C LYS A 110 -3.68 11.68 -6.57
N LEU A 111 -4.60 12.30 -5.82
CA LEU A 111 -5.74 11.56 -5.24
C LEU A 111 -6.70 11.09 -6.32
N ASP A 112 -6.97 11.92 -7.33
CA ASP A 112 -7.82 11.53 -8.46
C ASP A 112 -7.16 10.42 -9.30
N GLY A 113 -5.86 10.55 -9.56
CA GLY A 113 -5.08 9.51 -10.24
C GLY A 113 -5.00 8.18 -9.48
N LEU A 114 -5.13 8.19 -8.14
CA LEU A 114 -5.25 6.94 -7.35
C LEU A 114 -6.59 6.25 -7.58
N ILE A 115 -7.67 7.02 -7.67
CA ILE A 115 -9.02 6.49 -7.94
C ILE A 115 -9.03 5.83 -9.32
N ASP A 116 -8.47 6.49 -10.33
CA ASP A 116 -8.39 5.98 -11.71
C ASP A 116 -7.61 4.67 -11.84
N LYS A 117 -6.72 4.39 -10.89
CA LYS A 117 -5.91 3.16 -10.92
C LYS A 117 -6.71 1.93 -10.55
N ILE A 118 -7.76 2.07 -9.74
CA ILE A 118 -8.66 0.98 -9.34
C ILE A 118 -9.62 0.66 -10.50
N ARG A 119 -9.76 -0.62 -10.86
CA ARG A 119 -10.71 -1.05 -11.92
C ARG A 119 -11.82 -1.92 -11.37
N GLY A 120 -12.99 -1.84 -12.02
CA GLY A 120 -14.15 -2.66 -11.70
C GLY A 120 -15.05 -2.11 -10.60
N GLY A 121 -15.07 -0.78 -10.42
CA GLY A 121 -15.97 -0.09 -9.51
C GLY A 121 -15.34 1.15 -8.89
N LYS A 122 -16.17 1.97 -8.25
CA LYS A 122 -15.72 3.04 -7.36
C LYS A 122 -15.08 2.40 -6.11
N PRO A 123 -13.96 2.92 -5.59
CA PRO A 123 -13.38 2.42 -4.35
C PRO A 123 -14.29 2.69 -3.16
N ASP A 124 -14.18 1.83 -2.15
CA ASP A 124 -15.03 1.91 -0.95
C ASP A 124 -14.44 2.83 0.12
N MET A 125 -13.10 2.93 0.20
CA MET A 125 -12.45 3.68 1.26
C MET A 125 -11.02 4.12 0.92
N PHE A 126 -10.67 5.32 1.36
CA PHE A 126 -9.28 5.76 1.54
C PHE A 126 -8.80 5.44 2.96
N LEU A 127 -7.56 5.00 3.12
CA LEU A 127 -6.93 4.82 4.43
C LEU A 127 -5.63 5.63 4.47
N MET A 128 -5.52 6.56 5.42
CA MET A 128 -4.36 7.44 5.55
C MET A 128 -4.05 7.79 7.02
N SER A 129 -2.86 8.35 7.26
CA SER A 129 -2.48 8.82 8.59
C SER A 129 -3.15 10.15 8.94
N ARG A 130 -3.15 10.52 10.24
CA ARG A 130 -3.65 11.82 10.70
C ARG A 130 -2.89 12.99 10.06
N ARG A 131 -1.60 12.81 9.75
CA ARG A 131 -0.78 13.84 9.09
C ARG A 131 -1.25 14.08 7.66
N SER A 132 -1.36 13.03 6.84
CA SER A 132 -1.80 13.16 5.44
C SER A 132 -3.20 13.75 5.35
N ARG A 133 -4.10 13.43 6.30
CA ARG A 133 -5.41 14.08 6.42
C ARG A 133 -5.32 15.58 6.70
N ARG A 134 -4.43 16.04 7.58
CA ARG A 134 -4.23 17.48 7.84
C ARG A 134 -3.71 18.19 6.59
N LYS A 135 -2.80 17.57 5.84
CA LYS A 135 -2.30 18.12 4.59
C LYS A 135 -3.40 18.22 3.53
N LEU A 136 -4.21 17.18 3.37
CA LEU A 136 -5.37 17.20 2.48
C LEU A 136 -6.32 18.35 2.84
N ASN A 137 -6.65 18.53 4.13
CA ASN A 137 -7.45 19.65 4.59
C ASN A 137 -6.79 21.02 4.28
N ALA A 138 -5.46 21.13 4.40
CA ALA A 138 -4.73 22.34 4.05
C ALA A 138 -4.80 22.65 2.54
N LEU A 139 -4.66 21.63 1.68
CA LEU A 139 -4.78 21.76 0.23
C LEU A 139 -6.18 22.19 -0.19
N ILE A 140 -7.21 21.62 0.43
CA ILE A 140 -8.62 21.95 0.13
C ILE A 140 -8.94 23.39 0.55
N ARG A 141 -8.42 23.85 1.70
CA ARG A 141 -8.54 25.26 2.11
C ARG A 141 -7.81 26.20 1.15
N ALA A 142 -6.64 25.79 0.64
CA ALA A 142 -5.86 26.59 -0.30
C ALA A 142 -6.50 26.67 -1.69
N ALA A 143 -7.21 25.62 -2.13
CA ALA A 143 -7.84 25.54 -3.45
C ALA A 143 -9.11 26.41 -3.60
N GLY A 144 -9.60 27.06 -2.52
CA GLY A 144 -10.72 28.01 -2.56
C GLY A 144 -12.11 27.42 -2.86
N SER A 145 -12.18 26.20 -3.42
CA SER A 145 -13.38 25.41 -3.68
C SER A 145 -13.72 24.55 -2.45
N GLY A 146 -14.12 25.20 -1.36
CA GLY A 146 -14.44 24.52 -0.11
C GLY A 146 -15.63 23.58 -0.24
N MET A 147 -15.39 22.31 -0.56
CA MET A 147 -16.31 21.19 -0.30
C MET A 147 -15.48 19.91 -0.14
N MET A 148 -15.00 19.64 1.09
CA MET A 148 -15.08 18.24 1.54
C MET A 148 -16.54 18.03 1.86
N GLU A 149 -17.20 17.13 1.15
CA GLU A 149 -18.52 16.68 1.55
C GLU A 149 -18.34 15.99 2.91
N THR A 150 -18.73 16.69 3.98
CA THR A 150 -18.83 16.09 5.30
C THR A 150 -20.24 15.56 5.40
N ASP A 151 -20.43 14.32 4.99
CA ASP A 151 -21.70 13.64 5.22
C ASP A 151 -21.70 12.98 6.60
N ARG A 152 -22.89 12.73 7.09
CA ARG A 152 -23.14 12.02 8.35
C ARG A 152 -23.16 10.53 8.05
N ASP A 153 -22.28 9.77 8.69
CA ASP A 153 -22.34 8.31 8.63
C ASP A 153 -23.69 7.79 9.18
N LYS A 154 -23.98 6.51 8.96
CA LYS A 154 -25.20 5.86 9.48
C LYS A 154 -25.33 5.91 11.01
N TRP A 155 -24.29 6.34 11.72
CA TRP A 155 -24.19 6.44 13.18
C TRP A 155 -24.12 7.88 13.69
N GLY A 156 -24.24 8.89 12.82
CA GLY A 156 -24.27 10.28 13.22
C GLY A 156 -22.93 11.01 13.24
N ASN A 157 -21.81 10.36 12.94
CA ASN A 157 -20.49 11.02 12.92
C ASN A 157 -20.22 11.68 11.58
N PHE A 158 -19.53 12.81 11.61
CA PHE A 158 -19.07 13.46 10.40
C PHE A 158 -17.88 12.72 9.81
N VAL A 159 -18.08 12.10 8.64
CA VAL A 159 -17.01 11.48 7.85
C VAL A 159 -16.66 12.41 6.71
N GLN A 160 -15.36 12.63 6.51
CA GLN A 160 -14.89 13.38 5.34
C GLN A 160 -14.92 12.47 4.12
N LEU A 161 -15.60 12.93 3.07
CA LEU A 161 -15.59 12.28 1.77
C LEU A 161 -14.72 13.05 0.77
N TRP A 162 -14.06 12.29 -0.10
CA TRP A 162 -13.39 12.78 -1.31
C TRP A 162 -14.05 12.12 -2.51
N ASP A 163 -14.62 12.91 -3.43
CA ASP A 163 -15.41 12.42 -4.57
C ASP A 163 -16.47 11.37 -4.15
N GLY A 164 -17.13 11.59 -3.00
CA GLY A 164 -18.11 10.66 -2.41
C GLY A 164 -17.52 9.32 -1.93
N ILE A 165 -16.21 9.23 -1.65
CA ILE A 165 -15.53 8.08 -1.05
C ILE A 165 -15.11 8.45 0.38
N PRO A 166 -15.44 7.65 1.40
CA PRO A 166 -15.09 7.95 2.78
C PRO A 166 -13.57 7.84 3.04
N ILE A 167 -13.05 8.74 3.86
CA ILE A 167 -11.67 8.73 4.33
C ILE A 167 -11.60 8.14 5.74
N GLY A 168 -11.00 6.95 5.84
CA GLY A 168 -10.61 6.28 7.07
C GLY A 168 -9.24 6.75 7.57
N ILE A 169 -9.10 6.83 8.90
CA ILE A 169 -7.89 7.30 9.57
C ILE A 169 -7.33 6.15 10.40
N SER A 170 -6.04 5.88 10.21
CA SER A 170 -5.32 4.93 11.04
C SER A 170 -4.11 5.61 11.68
N ASP A 171 -3.93 5.36 12.97
CA ASP A 171 -2.76 5.82 13.74
C ASP A 171 -1.55 4.93 13.55
N TRP A 172 -1.76 3.75 12.97
CA TRP A 172 -0.75 2.72 12.78
C TRP A 172 -0.10 2.77 11.39
N ILE A 173 -0.46 3.77 10.57
CA ILE A 173 0.29 4.08 9.36
C ILE A 173 1.48 4.93 9.78
N SER A 174 2.69 4.42 9.54
CA SER A 174 3.93 5.11 9.87
C SER A 174 4.09 6.37 8.99
N ASP A 175 4.43 7.48 9.66
CA ASP A 175 4.78 8.75 9.03
C ASP A 175 6.30 8.91 8.84
N ALA A 176 7.09 7.87 9.17
CA ALA A 176 8.54 7.85 9.08
C ALA A 176 9.02 6.76 8.11
N GLN A 177 8.28 6.54 7.02
CA GLN A 177 8.70 5.60 5.98
C GLN A 177 9.82 6.21 5.15
N THR A 178 10.78 5.37 4.79
CA THR A 178 11.87 5.76 3.90
C THR A 178 11.48 5.48 2.45
N VAL A 179 11.33 6.54 1.66
CA VAL A 179 11.19 6.44 0.20
C VAL A 179 12.41 7.07 -0.43
N GLY A 180 13.29 6.21 -0.96
CA GLY A 180 14.65 6.53 -1.40
C GLY A 180 15.44 7.28 -0.34
N SER A 181 15.70 8.58 -0.51
CA SER A 181 16.47 9.36 0.50
C SER A 181 15.61 10.10 1.54
N SER A 182 14.28 10.13 1.36
CA SER A 182 13.35 10.81 2.28
C SER A 182 12.90 9.86 3.38
N THR A 183 13.10 10.24 4.65
CA THR A 183 12.71 9.43 5.83
C THR A 183 11.38 9.82 6.46
N ASP A 184 10.72 10.85 5.93
CA ASP A 184 9.53 11.47 6.53
C ASP A 184 8.29 11.23 5.65
N CYS A 185 8.13 10.01 5.13
CA CYS A 185 7.04 9.70 4.21
C CYS A 185 5.91 8.94 4.90
N SER A 186 4.70 9.22 4.43
CA SER A 186 3.48 8.48 4.76
C SER A 186 2.89 7.82 3.51
N THR A 187 2.13 6.75 3.70
CA THR A 187 1.48 6.00 2.62
C THR A 187 -0.03 6.16 2.70
N ILE A 188 -0.68 6.41 1.55
CA ILE A 188 -2.15 6.45 1.44
C ILE A 188 -2.61 5.22 0.66
N TYR A 189 -3.53 4.45 1.22
CA TYR A 189 -4.11 3.28 0.57
C TYR A 189 -5.52 3.59 0.07
N VAL A 190 -5.86 3.06 -1.10
CA VAL A 190 -7.21 3.12 -1.67
C VAL A 190 -7.61 1.71 -2.03
N MET A 191 -8.77 1.28 -1.54
CA MET A 191 -9.18 -0.12 -1.67
C MET A 191 -10.68 -0.30 -1.85
N GLN A 192 -11.01 -1.43 -2.44
CA GLN A 192 -12.37 -1.98 -2.48
C GLN A 192 -12.45 -3.21 -1.56
N PHE A 193 -13.56 -3.38 -0.86
CA PHE A 193 -13.84 -4.54 -0.01
C PHE A 193 -14.81 -5.49 -0.70
N GLY A 194 -14.71 -6.78 -0.41
CA GLY A 194 -15.68 -7.79 -0.85
C GLY A 194 -15.06 -9.09 -1.36
N GLU A 195 -15.93 -10.00 -1.84
CA GLU A 195 -15.60 -11.38 -2.21
C GLU A 195 -14.66 -11.52 -3.43
N GLY A 196 -14.39 -10.42 -4.15
CA GLY A 196 -13.40 -10.35 -5.22
C GLY A 196 -12.35 -9.25 -5.04
N ALA A 197 -12.26 -8.68 -3.83
CA ALA A 197 -11.39 -7.56 -3.52
C ALA A 197 -10.64 -7.84 -2.20
N LEU A 198 -10.47 -6.83 -1.35
CA LEU A 198 -9.85 -7.03 -0.05
C LEU A 198 -10.84 -7.66 0.93
N CYS A 199 -10.45 -8.76 1.58
CA CYS A 199 -11.25 -9.40 2.62
C CYS A 199 -10.39 -9.81 3.82
N GLY A 200 -11.00 -9.81 5.01
CA GLY A 200 -10.43 -10.44 6.18
C GLY A 200 -10.74 -11.94 6.17
N LEU A 201 -9.72 -12.75 6.42
CA LEU A 201 -9.86 -14.18 6.64
C LEU A 201 -9.73 -14.46 8.13
N THR A 202 -10.62 -15.31 8.64
CA THR A 202 -10.53 -15.85 10.00
C THR A 202 -10.47 -17.36 9.88
N ALA A 203 -9.66 -18.00 10.73
CA ALA A 203 -9.64 -19.45 10.77
C ALA A 203 -11.00 -20.02 11.18
N PRO A 204 -11.37 -21.21 10.68
CA PRO A 204 -12.57 -21.91 11.11
C PRO A 204 -12.48 -22.19 12.62
N GLY A 205 -13.50 -21.77 13.37
CA GLY A 205 -13.49 -21.74 14.83
C GLY A 205 -13.48 -20.34 15.44
N HIS A 206 -13.25 -19.29 14.63
CA HIS A 206 -13.29 -17.88 15.03
C HIS A 206 -12.40 -17.60 16.27
N LEU A 207 -12.87 -16.73 17.16
CA LEU A 207 -12.23 -16.46 18.44
C LEU A 207 -12.49 -17.64 19.38
N THR A 208 -11.48 -18.46 19.62
CA THR A 208 -11.59 -19.59 20.55
C THR A 208 -11.03 -19.22 21.91
N VAL A 209 -11.79 -19.51 22.97
CA VAL A 209 -11.38 -19.31 24.36
C VAL A 209 -11.19 -20.69 24.98
N GLU A 210 -9.94 -21.01 25.32
CA GLU A 210 -9.56 -22.29 25.94
C GLU A 210 -9.10 -22.02 27.39
N PRO A 211 -9.75 -22.63 28.40
CA PRO A 211 -9.24 -22.59 29.76
C PRO A 211 -7.98 -23.47 29.85
N VAL A 212 -6.86 -22.89 30.28
CA VAL A 212 -5.57 -23.59 30.42
C VAL A 212 -5.43 -24.21 31.82
N GLY A 213 -6.23 -23.75 32.79
CA GLY A 213 -6.22 -24.26 34.17
C GLY A 213 -5.44 -23.36 35.13
N GLN A 214 -5.22 -23.85 36.35
CA GLN A 214 -4.49 -23.14 37.41
C GLN A 214 -2.98 -23.19 37.18
N LEU A 215 -2.27 -22.11 37.54
CA LEU A 215 -0.81 -22.07 37.52
C LEU A 215 -0.23 -22.68 38.80
N GLU A 216 0.81 -23.51 38.67
CA GLU A 216 1.51 -24.09 39.84
C GLU A 216 2.25 -23.05 40.69
N SER A 217 2.66 -21.92 40.09
CA SER A 217 3.50 -20.92 40.76
C SER A 217 2.73 -19.79 41.42
N LYS A 218 1.44 -19.60 41.09
CA LYS A 218 0.59 -18.54 41.62
C LYS A 218 -0.86 -19.01 41.64
N ASP A 219 -1.61 -18.61 42.66
CA ASP A 219 -3.06 -18.84 42.74
C ASP A 219 -3.81 -17.98 41.70
N ALA A 220 -3.77 -18.42 40.45
CA ALA A 220 -4.39 -17.78 39.31
C ALA A 220 -4.78 -18.83 38.27
N THR A 221 -5.93 -18.63 37.64
CA THR A 221 -6.37 -19.43 36.49
C THR A 221 -6.01 -18.70 35.20
N ARG A 222 -5.46 -19.43 34.23
CA ARG A 222 -5.08 -18.90 32.93
C ARG A 222 -6.12 -19.28 31.89
N THR A 223 -6.62 -18.27 31.20
CA THR A 223 -7.44 -18.45 30.01
C THR A 223 -6.63 -18.04 28.79
N ARG A 224 -6.61 -18.88 27.75
CA ARG A 224 -5.97 -18.57 26.48
C ARG A 224 -7.05 -18.22 25.47
N ILE A 225 -6.91 -17.03 24.89
CA ILE A 225 -7.75 -16.57 23.79
C ILE A 225 -6.89 -16.66 22.53
N LYS A 226 -7.33 -17.46 21.55
CA LYS A 226 -6.65 -17.58 20.25
C LYS A 226 -7.57 -17.01 19.18
N TRP A 227 -7.00 -16.20 18.30
CA TRP A 227 -7.65 -15.78 17.07
C TRP A 227 -6.63 -15.79 15.95
N TYR A 228 -6.91 -16.60 14.94
CA TYR A 228 -6.08 -16.66 13.75
C TYR A 228 -6.78 -15.84 12.66
N VAL A 229 -6.18 -14.70 12.34
CA VAL A 229 -6.64 -13.77 11.32
C VAL A 229 -5.58 -13.59 10.26
N SER A 230 -6.04 -13.41 9.03
CA SER A 230 -5.20 -12.89 7.96
C SER A 230 -6.03 -11.96 7.09
N LEU A 231 -5.37 -11.28 6.15
CA LEU A 231 -6.01 -10.45 5.14
C LEU A 231 -5.66 -11.07 3.79
N ALA A 232 -6.62 -11.11 2.87
CA ALA A 232 -6.40 -11.60 1.52
C ALA A 232 -6.89 -10.59 0.48
N LEU A 233 -6.04 -10.35 -0.52
CA LEU A 233 -6.36 -9.57 -1.71
C LEU A 233 -6.60 -10.54 -2.87
N PHE A 234 -7.84 -10.73 -3.26
CA PHE A 234 -8.20 -11.67 -4.35
C PHE A 234 -7.88 -11.13 -5.75
N SER A 235 -7.75 -9.81 -5.89
CA SER A 235 -7.41 -9.17 -7.15
C SER A 235 -6.54 -7.95 -6.88
N GLU A 236 -5.33 -7.94 -7.43
CA GLU A 236 -4.41 -6.81 -7.27
C GLU A 236 -4.99 -5.49 -7.82
N VAL A 237 -5.89 -5.56 -8.80
CA VAL A 237 -6.50 -4.36 -9.43
C VAL A 237 -7.45 -3.59 -8.49
N LYS A 238 -7.72 -4.13 -7.29
CA LYS A 238 -8.67 -3.59 -6.30
C LYS A 238 -7.99 -2.84 -5.15
N LEU A 239 -6.67 -2.78 -5.13
CA LEU A 239 -5.88 -2.07 -4.14
C LEU A 239 -4.83 -1.22 -4.86
N THR A 240 -4.75 0.05 -4.50
CA THR A 240 -3.73 0.98 -4.98
C THR A 240 -3.11 1.68 -3.77
N MET A 241 -1.81 1.97 -3.84
CA MET A 241 -1.16 2.78 -2.81
C MET A 241 -0.38 3.96 -3.39
N LEU A 242 -0.42 5.07 -2.66
CA LEU A 242 0.42 6.24 -2.87
C LEU A 242 1.54 6.24 -1.84
N ILE A 243 2.77 6.01 -2.29
CA ILE A 243 3.96 6.10 -1.44
C ILE A 243 4.61 7.48 -1.54
N GLY A 244 5.34 7.87 -0.49
CA GLY A 244 6.19 9.06 -0.51
C GLY A 244 5.46 10.36 -0.16
N VAL A 245 4.33 10.31 0.55
CA VAL A 245 3.56 11.51 0.89
C VAL A 245 4.22 12.28 2.04
N ARG A 246 4.64 13.52 1.78
CA ARG A 246 5.17 14.45 2.78
C ARG A 246 4.24 15.66 2.98
N ASP A 247 4.46 16.38 4.09
CA ASP A 247 3.84 17.68 4.36
C ASP A 247 4.31 18.79 3.42
#